data_AF-A0A1I4CCU8-F1
#
_entry.id   AF-A0A1I4CCU8-F1
#
_cell.length_a   1.000
_cell.length_b   1.000
_cell.length_c   1.000
_cell.angle_alpha   90.00
_cell.angle_beta   90.00
_cell.angle_gamma   90.00
#
_symmetry.space_group_name_H-M   'P 1'
#
loop_
_entity.id
_entity.type
_entity.pdbx_description
1 polymer ?
#
loop_
_entity_poly.entity_id
_entity_poly.type
_entity_poly.pdbx_seq_one_letter_code
_entity_poly.pdbx_strand_id
1 'polypeptide(L)'
;MALPINIEVLISGNSVEWERIEFKAGWNPETIIHTMCAFANDLHNWGGGYMIIGINDKNGKPELPPVGLDQNSLDGIQKEVIELGYQIQPNYFPIMQPYVL
;
A
#
# COMPACT_ATOMS: atom_id res chain seq x y z
N MET A 1 14.34 5.93 -0.34
CA MET A 1 14.89 4.57 -0.26
C MET A 1 14.07 3.75 -1.24
N ALA A 2 14.69 3.06 -2.20
CA ALA A 2 13.93 2.30 -3.18
C ALA A 2 13.28 1.07 -2.53
N LEU A 3 12.05 0.72 -2.92
CA LEU A 3 11.46 -0.56 -2.55
C LEU A 3 12.36 -1.71 -3.03
N PRO A 4 12.52 -2.79 -2.24
CA PRO A 4 13.37 -3.92 -2.61
C PRO A 4 12.82 -4.74 -3.80
N ILE A 5 11.57 -4.49 -4.23
CA ILE A 5 10.88 -5.17 -5.33
C ILE A 5 10.43 -4.15 -6.37
N ASN A 6 10.53 -4.51 -7.66
CA ASN A 6 10.06 -3.70 -8.77
C ASN A 6 8.52 -3.58 -8.75
N ILE A 7 8.00 -2.37 -8.92
CA ILE A 7 6.56 -2.11 -8.95
C ILE A 7 5.83 -2.90 -10.05
N GLU A 8 6.44 -3.09 -11.22
CA GLU A 8 5.87 -3.87 -12.32
C GLU A 8 5.60 -5.33 -11.91
N VAL A 9 6.49 -5.89 -11.08
CA VAL A 9 6.35 -7.25 -10.56
C VAL A 9 5.21 -7.33 -9.54
N LEU A 10 5.07 -6.30 -8.69
CA LEU A 10 3.97 -6.21 -7.72
C LEU A 10 2.59 -6.04 -8.40
N ILE A 11 2.49 -5.16 -9.40
CA ILE A 11 1.21 -4.89 -10.11
C ILE A 11 0.84 -5.98 -11.11
N SER A 12 1.77 -6.83 -11.55
CA SER A 12 1.46 -7.92 -12.48
C SER A 12 0.73 -9.09 -11.83
N GLY A 13 0.72 -9.17 -10.49
CA GLY A 13 0.08 -10.26 -9.74
C GLY A 13 0.72 -11.64 -9.93
N ASN A 14 1.83 -11.76 -10.67
CA ASN A 14 2.59 -13.00 -10.85
C ASN A 14 3.67 -13.20 -9.77
N SER A 15 3.66 -12.36 -8.74
CA SER A 15 4.57 -12.47 -7.60
C SER A 15 4.18 -13.66 -6.72
N VAL A 16 5.17 -14.42 -6.25
CA VAL A 16 5.00 -15.55 -5.31
C VAL A 16 4.36 -15.12 -3.98
N GLU A 17 4.27 -13.80 -3.74
CA GLU A 17 3.81 -13.18 -2.50
C GLU A 17 2.50 -12.38 -2.66
N TRP A 18 1.62 -12.78 -3.58
CA TRP A 18 0.37 -12.03 -3.89
C TRP A 18 -0.50 -11.74 -2.65
N GLU A 19 -0.50 -12.68 -1.70
CA GLU A 19 -1.21 -12.59 -0.40
C GLU A 19 -0.67 -11.50 0.53
N ARG A 20 0.54 -10.99 0.25
CA ARG A 20 1.19 -9.88 0.97
C ARG A 20 0.93 -8.52 0.33
N ILE A 21 0.14 -8.45 -0.75
CA ILE A 21 -0.13 -7.21 -1.49
C ILE A 21 -1.59 -6.83 -1.31
N GLU A 22 -1.82 -5.61 -0.80
CA GLU A 22 -3.15 -5.02 -0.69
C GLU A 22 -3.32 -3.91 -1.74
N PHE A 23 -4.34 -4.02 -2.58
CA PHE A 23 -4.69 -3.01 -3.58
C PHE A 23 -5.83 -2.11 -3.08
N LYS A 24 -5.67 -0.80 -3.22
CA LYS A 24 -6.70 0.21 -2.92
C LYS A 24 -6.90 1.09 -4.14
N ALA A 25 -8.14 1.20 -4.63
CA ALA A 25 -8.44 2.03 -5.81
C ALA A 25 -8.13 3.51 -5.60
N GLY A 26 -8.20 4.00 -4.36
CA GLY A 26 -7.92 5.39 -4.00
C GLY A 26 -7.62 5.54 -2.52
N TRP A 27 -7.55 6.79 -2.07
CA TRP A 27 -7.22 7.12 -0.69
C TRP A 27 -8.45 7.04 0.23
N ASN A 28 -8.35 6.25 1.30
CA ASN A 28 -9.33 6.22 2.39
C ASN A 28 -8.60 5.93 3.72
N PRO A 29 -8.43 6.92 4.62
CA PRO A 29 -7.64 6.81 5.85
C PRO A 29 -8.01 5.61 6.73
N GLU A 30 -9.30 5.28 6.85
CA GLU A 30 -9.79 4.17 7.67
C GLU A 30 -9.29 2.82 7.13
N THR A 31 -9.40 2.61 5.81
CA THR A 31 -8.94 1.37 5.20
C THR A 31 -7.41 1.25 5.24
N ILE A 32 -6.71 2.38 5.18
CA ILE A 32 -5.25 2.44 5.17
C ILE A 32 -4.73 2.08 6.57
N ILE A 33 -5.28 2.67 7.64
CA ILE A 33 -4.85 2.35 9.00
C ILE A 33 -5.13 0.90 9.38
N HIS A 34 -6.27 0.33 8.94
CA HIS A 34 -6.55 -1.10 9.16
C HIS A 34 -5.52 -2.00 8.49
N THR A 35 -5.16 -1.73 7.23
CA THR A 35 -4.12 -2.50 6.53
C THR A 35 -2.74 -2.28 7.17
N MET A 36 -2.39 -1.06 7.60
CA MET A 36 -1.15 -0.78 8.34
C MET A 36 -1.07 -1.63 9.61
N CYS A 37 -2.14 -1.67 10.41
CA CYS A 37 -2.22 -2.50 11.60
C CYS A 37 -2.12 -4.00 11.28
N ALA A 38 -2.76 -4.46 10.20
CA ALA A 38 -2.68 -5.85 9.77
C ALA A 38 -1.23 -6.24 9.41
N PHE A 39 -0.51 -5.39 8.68
CA PHE A 39 0.90 -5.61 8.34
C PHE A 39 1.84 -5.45 9.54
N ALA A 40 1.55 -4.53 10.46
CA ALA A 40 2.33 -4.33 11.67
C ALA A 40 2.23 -5.52 12.65
N ASN A 41 1.03 -6.10 12.76
CA ASN A 41 0.79 -7.27 13.62
C ASN A 41 1.36 -8.56 13.02
N ASP A 42 1.58 -8.59 11.70
CA ASP A 42 2.23 -9.68 10.98
C ASP A 42 1.74 -11.08 11.41
N LEU A 43 0.42 -11.29 11.45
CA LEU A 43 -0.19 -12.49 12.05
C LEU A 43 0.28 -13.81 11.39
N HIS A 44 0.68 -13.75 10.13
CA HIS A 44 1.19 -14.89 9.37
C HIS A 44 2.73 -14.97 9.37
N ASN A 45 3.41 -14.07 10.10
CA ASN A 45 4.87 -13.99 10.22
C ASN A 45 5.58 -13.86 8.86
N TRP A 46 5.00 -13.05 7.96
CA TRP A 46 5.49 -12.79 6.62
C TRP A 46 6.56 -11.70 6.58
N GLY A 47 6.71 -10.93 7.67
CA GLY A 47 7.58 -9.77 7.73
C GLY A 47 6.96 -8.54 7.06
N GLY A 48 5.63 -8.37 7.15
CA GLY A 48 4.88 -7.22 6.61
C GLY A 48 4.34 -7.44 5.19
N GLY A 49 4.08 -6.35 4.46
CA GLY A 49 3.48 -6.42 3.13
C GLY A 49 3.58 -5.11 2.33
N TYR A 50 3.00 -5.13 1.13
CA TYR A 50 2.93 -3.98 0.23
C TYR A 50 1.49 -3.48 0.14
N MET A 51 1.32 -2.17 0.19
CA MET A 51 0.05 -1.52 -0.07
C MET A 51 0.20 -0.66 -1.31
N ILE A 52 -0.65 -0.88 -2.30
CA ILE A 52 -0.62 -0.14 -3.57
C ILE A 52 -1.93 0.65 -3.69
N ILE A 53 -1.79 1.97 -3.75
CA ILE A 53 -2.91 2.91 -3.82
C ILE A 53 -2.98 3.45 -5.26
N GLY A 54 -4.18 3.48 -5.84
CA GLY A 54 -4.43 3.83 -7.23
C GLY A 54 -4.68 2.63 -8.16
N ILE A 55 -4.80 1.42 -7.61
CA ILE A 55 -5.15 0.20 -8.36
C ILE A 55 -6.34 -0.46 -7.69
N ASN A 56 -7.36 -0.78 -8.46
CA ASN A 56 -8.54 -1.45 -7.93
C ASN A 56 -8.27 -2.95 -7.73
N ASP A 57 -8.83 -3.54 -6.67
CA ASP A 57 -8.81 -4.99 -6.47
C ASP A 57 -10.05 -5.63 -7.10
N LYS A 58 -9.84 -6.71 -7.85
CA LYS A 58 -10.90 -7.54 -8.41
C LYS A 58 -10.64 -9.01 -8.12
N ASN A 59 -11.20 -9.48 -7.00
CA ASN A 59 -11.05 -10.86 -6.52
C ASN A 59 -9.58 -11.21 -6.22
N GLY A 60 -8.85 -10.33 -5.53
CA GLY A 60 -7.45 -10.54 -5.17
C GLY A 60 -6.48 -10.35 -6.34
N LYS A 61 -6.91 -9.65 -7.39
CA LYS A 61 -6.09 -9.34 -8.57
C LYS A 61 -6.18 -7.86 -8.90
N PRO A 62 -5.07 -7.23 -9.30
CA PRO A 62 -5.07 -5.85 -9.73
C PRO A 62 -5.88 -5.70 -11.02
N GLU A 63 -6.83 -4.76 -11.02
CA GLU A 63 -7.53 -4.35 -12.23
C GLU A 63 -6.64 -3.36 -13.00
N LEU A 64 -6.33 -3.71 -14.26
CA LEU A 64 -5.53 -2.91 -15.16
C LEU A 64 -6.39 -2.35 -16.31
N PRO A 65 -6.14 -1.10 -16.77
CA PRO A 65 -5.11 -0.18 -16.30
C PRO A 65 -5.41 0.39 -14.90
N PRO A 66 -4.38 0.81 -14.13
CA PRO A 66 -4.56 1.50 -12.85
C PRO A 66 -5.51 2.70 -12.97
N VAL A 67 -6.31 2.93 -11.93
CA VAL A 67 -7.11 4.16 -11.81
C VAL A 67 -6.20 5.37 -11.61
N GLY A 68 -5.08 5.17 -10.92
CA GLY A 68 -4.10 6.20 -10.61
C GLY A 68 -4.51 7.07 -9.42
N LEU A 69 -3.67 8.07 -9.15
CA LEU A 69 -3.91 9.10 -8.15
C LEU A 69 -3.61 10.47 -8.78
N ASP A 70 -4.31 11.50 -8.31
CA ASP A 70 -4.00 12.87 -8.71
C ASP A 70 -2.64 13.28 -8.14
N GLN A 71 -1.76 13.83 -8.99
CA GLN A 71 -0.41 14.20 -8.58
C GLN A 71 -0.42 15.28 -7.48
N ASN A 72 -1.39 16.19 -7.50
CA ASN A 72 -1.51 17.25 -6.50
C ASN A 72 -1.96 16.71 -5.12
N SER A 73 -2.50 15.49 -5.06
CA SER A 73 -2.94 14.86 -3.81
C SER A 73 -1.82 14.12 -3.06
N LEU A 74 -0.68 13.85 -3.72
CA LEU A 74 0.37 12.98 -3.19
C LEU A 74 0.99 13.50 -1.89
N ASP A 75 1.26 14.81 -1.80
CA ASP A 75 1.84 15.43 -0.59
C ASP A 75 0.86 15.35 0.59
N GLY A 76 -0.43 15.55 0.32
CA GLY A 76 -1.50 15.43 1.33
C GLY A 76 -1.61 14.01 1.84
N ILE A 77 -1.64 13.03 0.94
CA ILE A 77 -1.69 11.61 1.26
C ILE A 77 -0.49 11.21 2.13
N GLN A 78 0.73 11.58 1.75
CA GLN A 78 1.93 11.24 2.52
C GLN A 78 1.90 11.83 3.94
N LYS A 79 1.41 13.08 4.08
CA LYS A 79 1.22 13.70 5.38
C LYS A 79 0.20 12.93 6.23
N GLU A 80 -0.95 12.58 5.66
CA GLU A 80 -1.98 11.81 6.37
C GLU A 80 -1.49 10.43 6.79
N VAL A 81 -0.70 9.72 5.97
CA VAL A 81 -0.08 8.43 6.35
C VAL A 81 0.77 8.58 7.62
N ILE A 82 1.55 9.66 7.73
CA ILE A 82 2.37 9.93 8.91
C ILE A 82 1.47 10.18 10.13
N GLU A 83 0.40 10.97 9.96
CA GLU A 83 -0.57 11.24 11.03
C GLU A 83 -1.27 9.95 11.51
N LEU A 84 -1.63 9.04 10.59
CA LEU A 84 -2.16 7.71 10.94
C LEU A 84 -1.13 6.86 11.68
N GLY A 85 0.15 6.93 11.29
CA GLY A 85 1.24 6.19 11.94
C GLY A 85 1.41 6.54 13.43
N TYR A 86 1.09 7.78 13.82
CA TYR A 86 1.07 8.20 15.23
C TYR A 86 -0.15 7.71 16.01
N GLN A 87 -1.20 7.23 15.34
CA GLN A 87 -2.37 6.64 16.00
C GLN A 87 -2.17 5.16 16.36
N ILE A 88 -1.08 4.54 15.88
CA ILE A 88 -0.73 3.15 16.16
C ILE A 88 0.31 3.13 17.29
N GLN A 89 0.17 2.19 18.24
CA GLN A 89 1.12 2.02 19.34
C GLN A 89 1.78 0.62 19.29
N PRO A 90 3.12 0.53 19.19
CA PRO A 90 4.08 1.63 19.01
C PRO A 90 3.92 2.33 17.64
N ASN A 91 4.45 3.55 17.52
CA ASN A 91 4.40 4.31 16.27
C ASN A 91 4.86 3.45 15.09
N TYR A 92 4.08 3.44 14.01
CA TYR A 92 4.33 2.59 12.85
C TYR A 92 4.32 3.43 11.57
N PHE A 93 5.47 3.48 10.88
CA PHE A 93 5.64 4.29 9.68
C PHE A 93 6.04 3.42 8.49
N PRO A 94 5.19 3.30 7.46
CA PRO A 94 5.52 2.56 6.25
C PRO A 94 6.53 3.32 5.40
N ILE A 95 7.29 2.60 4.57
CA ILE A 95 8.11 3.19 3.52
C ILE A 95 7.20 3.55 2.35
N MET A 96 7.15 4.83 1.99
CA MET A 96 6.34 5.32 0.87
C MET A 96 7.22 5.62 -0.34
N GLN A 97 6.75 5.20 -1.52
CA GLN A 97 7.39 5.52 -2.80
C GLN A 97 6.31 5.78 -3.87
N PRO A 98 6.21 7.01 -4.42
CA PRO A 98 5.36 7.28 -5.57
C PRO A 98 6.00 6.70 -6.85
N TYR A 99 5.16 6.23 -7.76
CA TYR A 99 5.56 5.66 -9.05
C TYR A 99 4.80 6.34 -10.19
N VAL A 100 5.47 6.45 -11.34
CA VAL A 100 4.86 6.78 -12.63
C VAL A 100 5.02 5.52 -13.49
N LEU A 101 3.90 4.97 -13.95
CA LEU A 101 3.82 3.74 -14.76
C LEU A 101 3.63 4.10 -16.24
#